data_AF-X1BJR3-F1
#
_entry.id   AF-X1BJR3-F1
#
_cell.length_a   1.000
_cell.length_b   1.000
_cell.length_c   1.000
_cell.angle_alpha   90.00
_cell.angle_beta   90.00
_cell.angle_gamma   90.00
#
_symmetry.space_group_name_H-M   'P 1'
#
loop_
_entity.id
_entity.type
_entity.pdbx_description
1 polymer ?
#
loop_
_entity_poly.entity_id
_entity_poly.type
_entity_poly.pdbx_seq_one_letter_code
_entity_poly.pdbx_strand_id
1 'polypeptide(L)'
;KHMANSAAILDLPYTYLDIVRPGITIYGLFPLPLAKRTIKLKPVAKFKTKIIFIKKVDGGESIGYGRAYTTTKETTVATLPVGYADGYPRLLSDRGKVLVRGRRAPIIGRICMDLCMIDVTSIPGVQVGEEVVLWGRQEGKNISVEEIAKKTGTINYEIICMVDKPRVSKVFIKKGKPFKVKSLIEDVVPD
;
A
#
# COMPACT_ATOMS: atom_id res chain seq x y z
N LYS A 1 -13.27 -19.10 -28.87
CA LYS A 1 -11.96 -19.67 -28.46
C LYS A 1 -11.11 -18.58 -27.82
N HIS A 2 -10.32 -18.90 -26.78
CA HIS A 2 -9.45 -17.92 -26.11
C HIS A 2 -8.21 -18.55 -25.46
N MET A 3 -7.11 -17.80 -25.43
CA MET A 3 -5.86 -18.24 -24.79
C MET A 3 -5.15 -17.11 -24.03
N ALA A 4 -5.09 -15.91 -24.60
CA ALA A 4 -4.30 -14.80 -24.06
C ALA A 4 -4.78 -14.25 -22.70
N ASN A 5 -3.89 -14.23 -21.71
CA ASN A 5 -4.03 -13.50 -20.44
C ASN A 5 -3.39 -12.10 -20.55
N SER A 6 -3.29 -11.36 -19.45
CA SER A 6 -2.62 -10.05 -19.43
C SER A 6 -1.21 -10.00 -20.02
N ALA A 7 -0.37 -11.03 -19.80
CA ALA A 7 1.00 -11.04 -20.33
C ALA A 7 1.02 -11.29 -21.84
N ALA A 8 0.26 -12.30 -22.29
CA ALA A 8 0.12 -12.59 -23.72
C ALA A 8 -0.52 -11.42 -24.49
N ILE A 9 -1.45 -10.68 -23.85
CA ILE A 9 -1.98 -9.42 -24.39
C ILE A 9 -0.87 -8.39 -24.62
N LEU A 10 0.13 -8.26 -23.75
CA LEU A 10 1.17 -7.25 -23.96
C LEU A 10 2.24 -7.67 -24.97
N ASP A 11 2.60 -8.96 -24.96
CA ASP A 11 3.82 -9.42 -25.62
C ASP A 11 3.57 -10.23 -26.89
N LEU A 12 2.43 -10.92 -27.02
CA LEU A 12 2.16 -11.96 -28.02
C LEU A 12 0.81 -11.78 -28.75
N PRO A 13 0.66 -10.76 -29.62
CA PRO A 13 -0.62 -10.44 -30.28
C PRO A 13 -1.20 -11.57 -31.15
N TYR A 14 -0.36 -12.45 -31.69
CA TYR A 14 -0.79 -13.62 -32.47
C TYR A 14 -1.52 -14.69 -31.65
N THR A 15 -1.58 -14.55 -30.31
CA THR A 15 -2.33 -15.44 -29.41
C THR A 15 -3.78 -15.00 -29.21
N TYR A 16 -4.19 -13.90 -29.83
CA TYR A 16 -5.55 -13.40 -29.76
C TYR A 16 -6.40 -14.24 -30.71
N LEU A 17 -7.29 -15.04 -30.14
CA LEU A 17 -8.30 -15.80 -30.87
C LEU A 17 -9.58 -14.93 -30.90
N ASP A 18 -10.75 -15.53 -30.67
CA ASP A 18 -12.02 -14.79 -30.69
C ASP A 18 -12.18 -13.84 -29.49
N ILE A 19 -11.52 -14.12 -28.35
CA ILE A 19 -11.57 -13.29 -27.14
C ILE A 19 -10.28 -13.41 -26.31
N VAL A 20 -9.94 -12.34 -25.57
CA VAL A 20 -8.80 -12.26 -24.63
C VAL A 20 -9.28 -12.17 -23.17
N ARG A 21 -8.43 -12.53 -22.20
CA ARG A 21 -8.76 -12.57 -20.76
C ARG A 21 -7.83 -11.69 -19.92
N PRO A 22 -7.92 -10.36 -20.02
CA PRO A 22 -7.12 -9.47 -19.19
C PRO A 22 -7.54 -9.60 -17.72
N GLY A 23 -6.56 -9.75 -16.84
CA GLY A 23 -6.75 -9.75 -15.38
C GLY A 23 -6.07 -8.55 -14.76
N ILE A 24 -4.80 -8.70 -14.37
CA ILE A 24 -4.01 -7.70 -13.65
C ILE A 24 -3.91 -6.34 -14.36
N THR A 25 -3.98 -6.37 -15.69
CA THR A 25 -3.94 -5.16 -16.53
C THR A 25 -5.19 -4.30 -16.38
N ILE A 26 -6.35 -4.88 -16.04
CA ILE A 26 -7.58 -4.14 -15.68
C ILE A 26 -7.37 -3.34 -14.40
N TYR A 27 -6.57 -3.86 -13.46
CA TYR A 27 -6.19 -3.17 -12.23
C TYR A 27 -5.08 -2.13 -12.45
N GLY A 28 -4.63 -1.96 -13.69
CA GLY A 28 -3.59 -1.00 -14.05
C GLY A 28 -2.19 -1.41 -13.61
N LEU A 29 -1.96 -2.72 -13.46
CA LEU A 29 -0.70 -3.30 -13.02
C LEU A 29 -0.13 -4.19 -14.12
N PHE A 30 1.19 -4.22 -14.24
CA PHE A 30 1.86 -5.05 -15.23
C PHE A 30 2.05 -6.49 -14.71
N PRO A 31 1.88 -7.53 -15.55
CA PRO A 31 1.93 -8.92 -15.11
C PRO A 31 3.32 -9.40 -14.72
N LEU A 32 4.37 -8.79 -15.29
CA LEU A 32 5.75 -9.09 -14.97
C LEU A 32 6.63 -7.83 -15.12
N PRO A 33 7.80 -7.79 -14.43
CA PRO A 33 8.75 -6.69 -14.57
C PRO A 33 9.22 -6.48 -16.02
N LEU A 34 9.43 -7.56 -16.77
CA LEU A 34 9.96 -7.54 -18.14
C LEU A 34 8.88 -7.38 -19.24
N ALA A 35 7.58 -7.30 -18.90
CA ALA A 35 6.53 -7.15 -19.91
C ALA A 35 6.71 -5.86 -20.71
N LYS A 36 6.48 -5.93 -22.03
CA LYS A 36 6.54 -4.75 -22.89
C LYS A 36 5.57 -3.67 -22.40
N ARG A 37 6.03 -2.43 -22.39
CA ARG A 37 5.27 -1.25 -21.95
C ARG A 37 4.61 -0.56 -23.15
N THR A 38 3.93 -1.34 -23.99
CA THR A 38 3.25 -0.85 -25.21
C THR A 38 2.02 -0.01 -24.91
N ILE A 39 1.48 -0.12 -23.69
CA ILE A 39 0.33 0.66 -23.22
C ILE A 39 0.64 1.36 -21.90
N LYS A 40 -0.06 2.46 -21.64
CA LYS A 40 -0.01 3.16 -20.36
C LYS A 40 -1.05 2.57 -19.41
N LEU A 41 -0.60 1.78 -18.43
CA LEU A 41 -1.45 1.31 -17.35
C LEU A 41 -1.55 2.36 -16.24
N LYS A 42 -2.75 2.49 -15.65
CA LYS A 42 -3.03 3.40 -14.54
C LYS A 42 -3.51 2.58 -13.34
N PRO A 43 -2.69 2.41 -12.28
CA PRO A 43 -3.11 1.72 -11.07
C PRO A 43 -4.43 2.28 -10.53
N VAL A 44 -5.40 1.41 -10.27
CA VAL A 44 -6.78 1.79 -9.91
C VAL A 44 -7.01 1.88 -8.40
N ALA A 45 -6.08 1.38 -7.60
CA ALA A 45 -6.18 1.33 -6.14
C ALA A 45 -5.05 2.11 -5.47
N LYS A 46 -5.34 2.62 -4.27
CA LYS A 46 -4.35 3.11 -3.30
C LYS A 46 -4.76 2.59 -1.91
N PHE A 47 -3.79 2.21 -1.09
CA PHE A 47 -4.03 1.82 0.30
C PHE A 47 -3.43 2.86 1.22
N LYS A 48 -4.28 3.38 2.10
CA LYS A 48 -3.96 4.50 2.97
C LYS A 48 -4.62 4.33 4.32
N THR A 49 -4.05 5.01 5.30
CA THR A 49 -4.53 5.09 6.68
C THR A 49 -4.34 6.52 7.19
N LYS A 50 -4.52 6.74 8.48
CA LYS A 50 -4.26 8.02 9.14
C LYS A 50 -3.36 7.84 10.35
N ILE A 51 -2.68 8.91 10.77
CA ILE A 51 -1.95 8.91 12.04
C ILE A 51 -2.97 8.96 13.19
N ILE A 52 -2.82 8.08 14.19
CA ILE A 52 -3.69 8.06 15.38
C ILE A 52 -2.99 8.54 16.65
N PHE A 53 -1.65 8.52 16.65
CA PHE A 53 -0.86 8.91 17.81
C PHE A 53 0.54 9.34 17.36
N ILE A 54 1.10 10.34 18.03
CA ILE A 54 2.45 10.84 17.82
C ILE A 54 3.11 11.00 19.18
N LYS A 55 4.35 10.52 19.30
CA LYS A 55 5.20 10.80 20.45
C LYS A 55 6.63 11.11 20.03
N LYS A 56 7.29 11.99 20.77
CA LYS A 56 8.74 12.11 20.75
C LYS A 56 9.35 11.13 21.74
N VAL A 57 10.47 10.53 21.37
CA VAL A 57 11.26 9.63 22.22
C VAL A 57 12.73 9.97 22.07
N ASP A 58 13.50 9.77 23.13
CA ASP A 58 14.94 9.99 23.12
C ASP A 58 15.69 8.87 22.38
N GLY A 59 17.00 9.04 22.22
CA GLY A 59 17.88 7.95 21.77
C GLY A 59 17.95 6.84 22.83
N GLY A 60 18.00 5.58 22.38
CA GLY A 60 18.03 4.40 23.26
C GLY A 60 16.65 3.78 23.54
N GLU A 61 15.58 4.41 23.08
CA GLU A 61 14.21 3.93 23.25
C GLU A 61 13.85 2.84 22.25
N SER A 62 13.25 1.75 22.73
CA SER A 62 12.85 0.63 21.87
C SER A 62 11.41 0.77 21.35
N ILE A 63 11.20 0.39 20.09
CA ILE A 63 9.91 0.50 19.38
C ILE A 63 9.39 -0.87 18.95
N GLY A 64 8.16 -1.17 19.35
CA GLY A 64 7.44 -2.38 18.93
C GLY A 64 7.91 -3.68 19.61
N TYR A 65 7.39 -4.81 19.13
CA TYR A 65 7.65 -6.11 19.74
C TYR A 65 9.10 -6.56 19.64
N GLY A 66 9.55 -7.24 20.70
CA GLY A 66 10.87 -7.87 20.78
C GLY A 66 12.02 -6.87 20.79
N ARG A 67 11.74 -5.58 21.01
CA ARG A 67 12.75 -4.50 20.97
C ARG A 67 13.57 -4.53 19.66
N ALA A 68 12.92 -4.90 18.55
CA ALA A 68 13.59 -5.12 17.27
C ALA A 68 14.20 -3.83 16.67
N TYR A 69 13.69 -2.67 17.09
CA TYR A 69 14.20 -1.36 16.72
C TYR A 69 14.48 -0.55 17.99
N THR A 70 15.64 0.11 18.01
CA THR A 70 16.05 1.05 19.06
C THR A 70 16.48 2.34 18.41
N THR A 71 15.95 3.46 18.89
CA THR A 71 16.26 4.80 18.37
C THR A 71 17.72 5.15 18.65
N THR A 72 18.37 5.87 17.74
CA THR A 72 19.76 6.33 17.90
C THR A 72 19.86 7.81 18.26
N LYS A 73 18.74 8.53 18.23
CA LYS A 73 18.61 9.97 18.48
C LYS A 73 17.16 10.29 18.85
N GLU A 74 16.88 11.54 19.23
CA GLU A 74 15.50 12.03 19.36
C GLU A 74 14.73 11.70 18.07
N THR A 75 13.64 10.96 18.23
CA THR A 75 12.83 10.43 17.14
C THR A 75 11.36 10.78 17.37
N THR A 76 10.70 11.36 16.37
CA THR A 76 9.25 11.54 16.37
C THR A 76 8.60 10.32 15.75
N VAL A 77 7.92 9.53 16.56
CA VAL A 77 7.27 8.27 16.17
C VAL A 77 5.79 8.49 16.00
N ALA A 78 5.26 8.14 14.83
CA ALA A 78 3.82 8.14 14.57
C ALA A 78 3.28 6.70 14.50
N THR A 79 2.12 6.46 15.11
CA THR A 79 1.42 5.18 15.10
C THR A 79 0.28 5.20 14.10
N LEU A 80 0.18 4.13 13.32
CA LEU A 80 -0.83 3.92 12.28
C LEU A 80 -1.76 2.76 12.66
N PRO A 81 -3.09 2.89 12.47
CA PRO A 81 -4.06 1.82 12.69
C PRO A 81 -4.10 0.90 11.47
N VAL A 82 -2.99 0.22 11.21
CA VAL A 82 -2.89 -0.81 10.18
C VAL A 82 -1.80 -1.82 10.56
N GLY A 83 -2.09 -3.11 10.37
CA GLY A 83 -1.15 -4.17 10.65
C GLY A 83 -1.32 -5.38 9.73
N TYR A 84 -0.72 -6.51 10.11
CA TYR A 84 -0.72 -7.70 9.26
C TYR A 84 -2.10 -8.34 9.07
N ALA A 85 -3.04 -8.13 10.01
CA ALA A 85 -4.41 -8.62 9.84
C ALA A 85 -5.20 -7.81 8.80
N ASP A 86 -4.78 -6.57 8.49
CA ASP A 86 -5.29 -5.77 7.38
C ASP A 86 -4.69 -6.17 6.02
N GLY A 87 -3.78 -7.14 6.00
CA GLY A 87 -3.01 -7.48 4.81
C GLY A 87 -1.78 -6.63 4.58
N TYR A 88 -1.38 -5.79 5.55
CA TYR A 88 -0.12 -5.04 5.46
C TYR A 88 1.06 -5.93 5.89
N PRO A 89 1.94 -6.37 4.97
CA PRO A 89 2.82 -7.50 5.26
C PRO A 89 3.77 -7.24 6.43
N ARG A 90 3.74 -8.12 7.44
CA ARG A 90 4.67 -8.08 8.58
C ARG A 90 6.13 -8.07 8.14
N LEU A 91 6.40 -8.69 6.98
CA LEU A 91 7.70 -8.65 6.35
C LEU A 91 8.21 -7.21 6.27
N LEU A 92 7.41 -6.20 5.94
CA LEU A 92 7.84 -4.80 5.82
C LEU A 92 8.45 -4.16 7.10
N SER A 93 8.40 -4.82 8.26
CA SER A 93 9.10 -4.39 9.48
C SER A 93 10.55 -4.00 9.18
N ASP A 94 10.95 -2.78 9.57
CA ASP A 94 12.29 -2.20 9.41
C ASP A 94 12.85 -2.09 7.96
N ARG A 95 12.04 -2.41 6.94
CA ARG A 95 12.43 -2.27 5.51
C ARG A 95 11.43 -1.48 4.68
N GLY A 96 10.19 -1.39 5.14
CA GLY A 96 9.11 -0.67 4.49
C GLY A 96 9.22 0.83 4.67
N LYS A 97 8.54 1.55 3.78
CA LYS A 97 8.36 3.00 3.87
C LYS A 97 6.89 3.28 3.56
N VAL A 98 6.39 4.40 4.05
CA VAL A 98 5.07 4.95 3.73
C VAL A 98 5.24 6.40 3.24
N LEU A 99 4.20 7.01 2.69
CA LEU A 99 4.20 8.44 2.36
C LEU A 99 3.36 9.22 3.38
N VAL A 100 3.94 10.30 3.88
CA VAL A 100 3.27 11.34 4.68
C VAL A 100 3.65 12.68 4.07
N ARG A 101 2.67 13.50 3.65
CA ARG A 101 2.93 14.80 2.96
C ARG A 101 3.89 14.67 1.77
N GLY A 102 3.72 13.61 0.98
CA GLY A 102 4.60 13.32 -0.16
C GLY A 102 6.03 12.92 0.21
N ARG A 103 6.37 12.75 1.49
CA ARG A 103 7.71 12.35 1.95
C ARG A 103 7.71 10.91 2.46
N ARG A 104 8.80 10.18 2.21
CA ARG A 104 8.94 8.80 2.66
C ARG A 104 9.32 8.73 4.13
N ALA A 105 8.46 8.15 4.95
CA ALA A 105 8.73 7.81 6.35
C ALA A 105 9.03 6.30 6.47
N PRO A 106 10.15 5.86 7.07
CA PRO A 106 10.42 4.45 7.26
C PRO A 106 9.53 3.85 8.35
N ILE A 107 9.17 2.58 8.15
CA ILE A 107 8.55 1.77 9.20
C ILE A 107 9.64 1.37 10.19
N ILE A 108 9.38 1.58 11.47
CA ILE A 108 10.31 1.26 12.55
C ILE A 108 9.68 0.28 13.54
N GLY A 109 10.43 -0.76 13.90
CA GLY A 109 9.96 -1.86 14.72
C GLY A 109 9.08 -2.85 13.95
N ARG A 110 8.59 -3.86 14.68
CA ARG A 110 7.74 -4.89 14.12
C ARG A 110 6.33 -4.36 13.86
N ILE A 111 5.81 -4.65 12.67
CA ILE A 111 4.39 -4.49 12.36
C ILE A 111 3.59 -5.48 13.23
N CYS A 112 2.62 -4.96 13.97
CA CYS A 112 1.71 -5.69 14.84
C CYS A 112 0.49 -6.18 14.06
N MET A 113 -0.47 -6.81 14.76
CA MET A 113 -1.71 -7.29 14.14
C MET A 113 -2.51 -6.15 13.52
N ASP A 114 -2.62 -5.04 14.26
CA ASP A 114 -3.50 -3.91 13.92
C ASP A 114 -2.77 -2.58 13.84
N LEU A 115 -1.51 -2.52 14.26
CA LEU A 115 -0.73 -1.29 14.37
C LEU A 115 0.64 -1.41 13.72
N CYS A 116 1.17 -0.29 13.26
CA CYS A 116 2.59 -0.14 12.96
C CYS A 116 3.08 1.28 13.28
N MET A 117 4.40 1.42 13.41
CA MET A 117 5.04 2.68 13.74
C MET A 117 5.93 3.13 12.60
N ILE A 118 5.98 4.44 12.40
CA ILE A 118 6.83 5.09 11.40
C ILE A 118 7.63 6.21 12.04
N ASP A 119 8.85 6.44 11.54
CA ASP A 119 9.67 7.60 11.91
C ASP A 119 9.29 8.79 11.02
N VAL A 120 8.77 9.85 11.64
CA VAL A 120 8.40 11.10 10.96
C VAL A 120 9.31 12.26 11.35
N THR A 121 10.45 12.01 11.98
CA THR A 121 11.40 13.04 12.47
C THR A 121 11.84 14.00 11.35
N SER A 122 11.98 13.51 10.12
CA SER A 122 12.39 14.32 8.95
C SER A 122 11.23 15.05 8.24
N ILE A 123 10.00 14.93 8.76
CA ILE A 123 8.78 15.48 8.19
C ILE A 123 8.19 16.47 9.21
N PRO A 124 8.50 17.77 9.10
CA PRO A 124 8.05 18.75 10.09
C PRO A 124 6.55 18.97 10.04
N GLY A 125 5.95 19.24 11.19
CA GLY A 125 4.54 19.64 11.30
C GLY A 125 3.52 18.52 11.09
N VAL A 126 3.94 17.25 11.18
CA VAL A 126 3.04 16.10 11.11
C VAL A 126 2.12 16.07 12.33
N GLN A 127 0.81 15.89 12.08
CA GLN A 127 -0.24 15.87 13.09
C GLN A 127 -1.06 14.57 13.08
N VAL A 128 -1.70 14.30 14.22
CA VAL A 128 -2.71 13.24 14.31
C VAL A 128 -3.86 13.53 13.33
N GLY A 129 -4.34 12.49 12.66
CA GLY A 129 -5.40 12.58 11.64
C GLY A 129 -4.88 12.69 10.21
N GLU A 130 -3.59 12.96 9.99
CA GLU A 130 -3.05 13.11 8.64
C GLU A 130 -3.06 11.81 7.84
N GLU A 131 -3.27 11.95 6.52
CA GLU A 131 -3.26 10.83 5.57
C GLU A 131 -1.85 10.25 5.41
N VAL A 132 -1.77 8.93 5.58
CA VAL A 132 -0.57 8.14 5.30
C VAL A 132 -0.85 7.16 4.18
N VAL A 133 -0.10 7.24 3.07
CA VAL A 133 -0.23 6.31 1.95
C VAL A 133 0.77 5.16 2.12
N LEU A 134 0.23 3.95 2.29
CA LEU A 134 1.00 2.71 2.47
C LEU A 134 1.54 2.21 1.14
N TRP A 135 0.70 2.28 0.10
CA TRP A 135 1.09 2.17 -1.31
C TRP A 135 0.08 2.92 -2.20
N GLY A 136 0.57 3.46 -3.30
CA GLY A 136 -0.12 4.42 -4.16
C GLY A 136 0.59 5.77 -4.21
N ARG A 137 -0.10 6.77 -4.76
CA ARG A 137 0.44 8.12 -4.97
C ARG A 137 0.02 9.10 -3.87
N GLN A 138 0.94 9.99 -3.50
CA GLN A 138 0.70 11.17 -2.67
C GLN A 138 1.65 12.28 -3.14
N GLU A 139 1.12 13.46 -3.46
CA GLU A 139 1.91 14.67 -3.80
C GLU A 139 3.09 14.42 -4.76
N GLY A 140 2.82 13.76 -5.89
CA GLY A 140 3.83 13.47 -6.92
C GLY A 140 4.81 12.34 -6.57
N LYS A 141 4.81 11.80 -5.35
CA LYS A 141 5.52 10.58 -4.99
C LYS A 141 4.61 9.35 -5.10
N ASN A 142 5.25 8.19 -5.18
CA ASN A 142 4.59 6.90 -5.32
C ASN A 142 5.35 5.82 -4.56
N ILE A 143 4.61 4.96 -3.87
CA ILE A 143 5.09 3.65 -3.41
C ILE A 143 4.28 2.64 -4.19
N SER A 144 4.89 1.96 -5.17
CA SER A 144 4.14 1.04 -6.03
C SER A 144 3.86 -0.28 -5.33
N VAL A 145 2.84 -0.99 -5.81
CA VAL A 145 2.55 -2.37 -5.37
C VAL A 145 3.75 -3.27 -5.65
N GLU A 146 4.47 -3.06 -6.76
CA GLU A 146 5.71 -3.77 -7.09
C GLU A 146 6.85 -3.48 -6.10
N GLU A 147 6.95 -2.27 -5.55
CA GLU A 147 7.94 -1.95 -4.51
C GLU A 147 7.67 -2.78 -3.25
N ILE A 148 6.39 -2.87 -2.85
CA ILE A 148 5.97 -3.71 -1.72
C ILE A 148 6.28 -5.18 -2.02
N ALA A 149 5.86 -5.68 -3.18
CA ALA A 149 6.06 -7.06 -3.60
C ALA A 149 7.55 -7.46 -3.59
N LYS A 150 8.43 -6.61 -4.14
CA LYS A 150 9.88 -6.83 -4.10
C LYS A 150 10.41 -6.90 -2.68
N LYS A 151 9.96 -6.01 -1.79
CA LYS A 151 10.41 -6.00 -0.39
C LYS A 151 9.92 -7.20 0.40
N THR A 152 8.81 -7.80 0.02
CA THR A 152 8.21 -8.94 0.73
C THR A 152 8.44 -10.28 0.03
N GLY A 153 9.16 -10.31 -1.10
CA GLY A 153 9.51 -11.54 -1.81
C GLY A 153 8.35 -12.18 -2.54
N THR A 154 7.42 -11.39 -3.08
CA THR A 154 6.24 -11.86 -3.82
C THR A 154 5.99 -11.02 -5.09
N ILE A 155 4.83 -11.17 -5.71
CA ILE A 155 4.34 -10.48 -6.90
C ILE A 155 3.21 -9.50 -6.56
N ASN A 156 2.93 -8.56 -7.47
CA ASN A 156 1.92 -7.53 -7.26
C ASN A 156 0.48 -8.10 -7.09
N TYR A 157 0.17 -9.25 -7.70
CA TYR A 157 -1.08 -9.98 -7.50
C TYR A 157 -1.34 -10.31 -6.03
N GLU A 158 -0.34 -10.81 -5.31
CA GLU A 158 -0.52 -11.14 -3.90
C GLU A 158 -0.73 -9.89 -3.05
N ILE A 159 0.01 -8.81 -3.30
CA ILE A 159 -0.12 -7.58 -2.51
C ILE A 159 -1.51 -6.97 -2.60
N ILE A 160 -2.14 -6.97 -3.79
CA ILE A 160 -3.51 -6.47 -3.94
C ILE A 160 -4.55 -7.40 -3.31
N CYS A 161 -4.34 -8.72 -3.36
CA CYS A 161 -5.24 -9.68 -2.72
C CYS A 161 -5.11 -9.67 -1.19
N MET A 162 -3.92 -9.41 -0.66
CA MET A 162 -3.68 -9.38 0.78
C MET A 162 -4.54 -8.33 1.48
N VAL A 163 -4.76 -7.16 0.87
CA VAL A 163 -5.59 -6.09 1.44
C VAL A 163 -7.10 -6.30 1.27
N ASP A 164 -7.52 -7.34 0.53
CA ASP A 164 -8.94 -7.69 0.38
C ASP A 164 -9.45 -8.41 1.64
N LYS A 165 -9.47 -7.67 2.75
CA LYS A 165 -9.97 -8.12 4.04
C LYS A 165 -11.30 -7.42 4.33
N PRO A 166 -12.23 -8.08 5.07
CA PRO A 166 -13.45 -7.42 5.51
C PRO A 166 -13.16 -6.15 6.32
N ARG A 167 -12.18 -6.20 7.24
CA ARG A 167 -11.77 -5.07 8.10
C ARG A 167 -11.19 -3.87 7.37
N VAL A 168 -10.79 -4.03 6.10
CA VAL A 168 -10.30 -2.93 5.27
C VAL A 168 -11.46 -2.38 4.45
N SER A 169 -11.91 -1.18 4.82
CA SER A 169 -12.97 -0.49 4.09
C SER A 169 -12.52 -0.14 2.67
N LYS A 170 -13.36 -0.45 1.68
CA LYS A 170 -13.10 -0.18 0.26
C LYS A 170 -13.98 0.97 -0.19
N VAL A 171 -13.35 2.09 -0.57
CA VAL A 171 -14.03 3.27 -1.08
C VAL A 171 -13.89 3.30 -2.61
N PHE A 172 -15.00 3.10 -3.32
CA PHE A 172 -15.04 3.13 -4.77
C PHE A 172 -15.28 4.55 -5.27
N ILE A 173 -14.44 4.99 -6.21
CA ILE A 173 -14.45 6.36 -6.75
C ILE A 173 -14.93 6.34 -8.20
N LYS A 174 -15.91 7.19 -8.55
CA LYS A 174 -16.41 7.39 -9.91
C LYS A 174 -16.47 8.89 -10.19
N LYS A 175 -15.89 9.32 -11.32
CA LYS A 175 -15.77 10.75 -11.70
C LYS A 175 -15.20 11.64 -10.56
N GLY A 176 -14.22 11.12 -9.82
CA GLY A 176 -13.54 11.84 -8.74
C GLY A 176 -14.28 11.87 -7.40
N LYS A 177 -15.50 11.31 -7.31
CA LYS A 177 -16.29 11.27 -6.07
C LYS A 177 -16.47 9.83 -5.56
N PRO A 178 -16.45 9.60 -4.24
CA PRO A 178 -16.93 8.34 -3.65
C PRO A 178 -18.36 8.05 -4.10
N PHE A 179 -18.66 6.82 -4.52
CA PHE A 179 -20.02 6.40 -4.89
C PHE A 179 -20.46 5.07 -4.25
N LYS A 180 -19.53 4.36 -3.60
CA LYS A 180 -19.81 3.15 -2.83
C LYS A 180 -18.72 2.97 -1.79
N VAL A 181 -19.10 2.61 -0.57
CA VAL A 181 -18.21 2.15 0.49
C VAL A 181 -18.61 0.73 0.85
N LYS A 182 -17.64 -0.19 0.85
CA LYS A 182 -17.81 -1.54 1.40
C LYS A 182 -17.02 -1.64 2.69
N SER A 183 -17.69 -1.92 3.82
CA SER A 183 -17.06 -2.01 5.13
C SER A 183 -17.61 -3.19 5.94
N LEU A 184 -17.01 -3.48 7.10
CA LEU A 184 -17.54 -4.48 8.04
C LEU A 184 -18.82 -4.03 8.75
N ILE A 185 -19.01 -2.72 8.90
CA ILE A 185 -20.10 -2.16 9.69
C ILE A 185 -21.32 -2.06 8.78
N GLU A 186 -21.24 -1.20 7.77
CA GLU A 186 -22.31 -1.02 6.77
C GLU A 186 -21.75 -0.62 5.39
N ASP A 187 -22.47 -1.00 4.34
CA ASP A 187 -22.22 -0.53 2.98
C ASP A 187 -22.92 0.83 2.81
N VAL A 188 -22.15 1.90 2.63
CA VAL A 188 -22.68 3.27 2.50
C VAL A 188 -22.57 3.73 1.04
N VAL A 189 -23.65 4.28 0.50
CA VAL A 189 -23.62 5.09 -0.73
C VAL A 189 -23.43 6.53 -0.29
N PRO A 190 -22.29 7.18 -0.58
CA PRO A 190 -22.09 8.59 -0.26
C PRO A 190 -23.04 9.44 -1.11
N ASP A 191 -23.78 10.34 -0.46
CA ASP A 191 -24.63 11.36 -1.11
C ASP A 191 -23.83 12.30 -2.04
#